data_AF-A0A2V1BEW0-F1
#
_entry.id   AF-A0A2V1BEW0-F1
#
_cell.length_a   1.000
_cell.length_b   1.000
_cell.length_c   1.000
_cell.angle_alpha   90.00
_cell.angle_beta   90.00
_cell.angle_gamma   90.00
#
_symmetry.space_group_name_H-M   'P 1'
#
loop_
_entity.id
_entity.type
_entity.pdbx_description
1 polymer ?
#
loop_
_entity_poly.entity_id
_entity_poly.type
_entity_poly.pdbx_seq_one_letter_code
_entity_poly.pdbx_strand_id
1 'polypeptide(L)'
;MEKLSLPRIHEDAYEKLSIRDPELDSDQGTVTPTVDTSSWSLCRHKRDNLISSLWLCVRVLFIATAVIACFASVWLIHLTSLELHQARFILEDVRSSSSSSSSDCSTESSPNSHSHSHETDGLSKSTLVPGFIPGGTLPVPGYGLVYNTTYCNGWADPEGAKLRGCVLDPSQGGWIHELCHDPALLAEWLKMPDFGWYHERKHRIPQDRLWAGDIPGGPLTELYTSQNFHIQHCKFVMRLRIKNGMRKNRGLGYIALDPGHMNHCVELLTAPKTDPKELTKVIFGTFGGGISGFGLASECYMPLL
;
A
#
# COMPACT_ATOMS: atom_id res chain seq x y z
N MET A 1 -24.09 33.78 5.38
CA MET A 1 -23.35 32.72 4.68
C MET A 1 -23.26 33.12 3.22
N GLU A 2 -22.11 33.66 2.82
CA GLU A 2 -21.87 34.14 1.46
C GLU A 2 -21.38 32.96 0.62
N LYS A 3 -22.17 32.55 -0.38
CA LYS A 3 -21.80 31.48 -1.30
C LYS A 3 -20.69 32.00 -2.21
N LEU A 4 -19.44 31.63 -1.92
CA LEU A 4 -18.31 31.82 -2.81
C LEU A 4 -18.57 31.08 -4.13
N SER A 5 -18.91 31.82 -5.18
CA SER A 5 -19.07 31.27 -6.53
C SER A 5 -17.71 30.99 -7.14
N LEU A 6 -17.32 29.71 -7.18
CA LEU A 6 -16.14 29.25 -7.91
C LEU A 6 -16.28 29.54 -9.43
N PRO A 7 -15.17 29.80 -10.14
CA PRO A 7 -15.17 29.96 -11.60
C PRO A 7 -15.79 28.74 -12.29
N ARG A 8 -16.43 28.96 -13.44
CA ARG A 8 -17.08 27.91 -14.25
C ARG A 8 -16.02 27.08 -14.97
N ILE A 9 -15.63 25.94 -14.37
CA ILE A 9 -14.73 24.95 -14.99
C ILE A 9 -15.58 23.93 -15.76
N HIS A 10 -15.25 23.67 -17.03
CA HIS A 10 -15.92 22.67 -17.88
C HIS A 10 -15.45 21.26 -17.52
N GLU A 11 -16.36 20.35 -17.16
CA GLU A 11 -16.04 18.95 -16.81
C GLU A 11 -15.37 18.18 -17.98
N ASP A 12 -15.68 18.54 -19.22
CA ASP A 12 -15.15 17.91 -20.44
C ASP A 12 -13.64 18.09 -20.64
N ALA A 13 -13.02 19.04 -19.93
CA ALA A 13 -11.59 19.31 -20.03
C ALA A 13 -10.74 18.17 -19.43
N TYR A 14 -11.27 17.43 -18.46
CA TYR A 14 -10.54 16.39 -17.74
C TYR A 14 -10.57 15.03 -18.44
N GLU A 15 -11.65 14.74 -19.18
CA GLU A 15 -11.86 13.42 -19.80
C GLU A 15 -11.02 13.22 -21.08
N LYS A 16 -10.64 14.30 -21.76
CA LYS A 16 -9.85 14.23 -23.00
C LYS A 16 -8.36 13.90 -22.81
N LEU A 17 -7.83 13.94 -21.58
CA LEU A 17 -6.41 13.71 -21.32
C LEU A 17 -6.04 12.24 -21.06
N SER A 18 -7.00 11.31 -20.95
CA SER A 18 -6.76 9.98 -20.34
C SER A 18 -6.64 8.76 -21.28
N ILE A 19 -6.53 8.93 -22.61
CA ILE A 19 -6.83 7.82 -23.55
C ILE A 19 -5.62 7.24 -24.33
N ARG A 20 -4.38 7.70 -24.17
CA ARG A 20 -3.23 7.05 -24.84
C ARG A 20 -2.02 6.92 -23.93
N ASP A 21 -1.79 5.71 -23.42
CA ASP A 21 -0.55 5.32 -22.76
C ASP A 21 0.32 4.53 -23.76
N PRO A 22 1.35 5.14 -24.36
CA PRO A 22 2.17 4.49 -25.40
C PRO A 22 2.95 3.28 -24.86
N GLU A 23 3.09 3.14 -23.54
CA GLU A 23 3.80 2.03 -22.91
C GLU A 23 2.92 0.78 -22.79
N LEU A 24 1.60 0.95 -22.70
CA LEU A 24 0.64 -0.17 -22.72
C LEU A 24 0.38 -0.69 -24.15
N ASP A 25 0.51 0.18 -25.15
CA ASP A 25 0.31 -0.17 -26.56
C ASP A 25 1.53 -0.88 -27.19
N SER A 26 2.69 -0.86 -26.52
CA SER A 26 3.95 -1.43 -27.00
C SER A 26 3.94 -2.97 -27.14
N ASP A 27 3.08 -3.68 -26.40
CA ASP A 27 3.08 -5.15 -26.35
C ASP A 27 1.97 -5.80 -27.19
N GLN A 28 1.12 -5.03 -27.86
CA GLN A 28 0.12 -5.58 -28.76
C GLN A 28 0.72 -5.78 -30.15
N GLY A 29 1.34 -6.95 -30.34
CA GLY A 29 1.79 -7.44 -31.64
C GLY A 29 0.72 -7.25 -32.71
N THR A 30 1.13 -6.63 -33.82
CA THR A 30 0.31 -6.36 -35.00
C THR A 30 -0.28 -7.65 -35.56
N VAL A 31 -1.55 -7.94 -35.27
CA VAL A 31 -2.30 -9.02 -35.92
C VAL A 31 -2.96 -8.44 -37.16
N THR A 32 -2.38 -8.74 -38.33
CA THR A 32 -3.01 -8.52 -39.63
C THR A 32 -4.26 -9.37 -39.78
N PRO A 33 -5.37 -8.84 -40.30
CA PRO A 33 -6.58 -9.63 -40.53
C PRO A 33 -6.53 -10.35 -41.88
N THR A 34 -7.41 -11.34 -42.00
CA THR A 34 -7.86 -12.09 -43.20
C THR A 34 -7.19 -13.44 -43.47
N VAL A 35 -7.93 -14.53 -43.21
CA VAL A 35 -8.39 -15.53 -44.22
C VAL A 35 -9.58 -16.29 -43.62
N ASP A 36 -10.65 -16.42 -44.41
CA ASP A 36 -11.89 -17.15 -44.12
C ASP A 36 -11.65 -18.63 -43.72
N THR A 37 -12.15 -19.04 -42.55
CA THR A 37 -12.23 -20.46 -42.15
C THR A 37 -13.54 -20.76 -41.42
N SER A 38 -14.67 -20.74 -42.13
CA SER A 38 -15.99 -21.09 -41.58
C SER A 38 -16.22 -22.60 -41.38
N SER A 39 -15.31 -23.47 -41.83
CA SER A 39 -15.44 -24.93 -41.73
C SER A 39 -14.74 -25.57 -40.51
N TRP A 40 -13.78 -24.88 -39.88
CA TRP A 40 -12.99 -25.42 -38.75
C TRP A 40 -13.60 -25.11 -37.37
N SER A 41 -14.69 -24.33 -37.31
CA SER A 41 -15.28 -23.82 -36.07
C SER A 41 -16.06 -24.88 -35.28
N LEU A 42 -16.69 -25.87 -35.95
CA LEU A 42 -17.47 -26.89 -35.25
C LEU A 42 -16.62 -27.93 -34.49
N CYS A 43 -15.42 -28.26 -34.99
CA CYS A 43 -14.53 -29.20 -34.29
C CYS A 43 -13.78 -28.55 -33.11
N ARG A 44 -13.51 -27.24 -33.16
CA ARG A 44 -12.83 -26.52 -32.08
C ARG A 44 -13.71 -26.37 -30.84
N HIS A 45 -14.99 -26.10 -31.04
CA HIS A 45 -15.94 -25.87 -29.94
C HIS A 45 -16.16 -27.12 -29.06
N LYS A 46 -16.07 -28.32 -29.64
CA LYS A 46 -16.20 -29.58 -28.87
C LYS A 46 -14.95 -29.88 -28.02
N ARG A 47 -13.77 -29.41 -28.45
CA ARG A 47 -12.50 -29.62 -27.72
C ARG A 47 -12.38 -28.67 -26.52
N ASP A 48 -12.88 -27.45 -26.67
CA ASP A 48 -12.85 -26.44 -25.60
C ASP A 48 -13.76 -26.83 -24.41
N ASN A 49 -14.88 -27.51 -24.69
CA ASN A 49 -15.78 -28.02 -23.64
C ASN A 49 -15.16 -29.13 -22.79
N LEU A 50 -14.35 -30.02 -23.40
CA LEU A 50 -13.67 -31.09 -22.68
C LEU A 50 -12.53 -30.56 -21.79
N ILE A 51 -11.77 -29.57 -22.29
CA ILE A 51 -10.69 -28.95 -21.52
C ILE A 51 -11.27 -28.17 -20.34
N SER A 52 -12.36 -27.43 -20.56
CA SER A 52 -13.07 -26.69 -19.50
C SER A 52 -13.62 -27.64 -18.41
N SER A 53 -14.24 -28.75 -18.81
CA SER A 53 -14.75 -29.76 -17.89
C SER A 53 -13.62 -30.44 -17.09
N LEU A 54 -12.52 -30.81 -17.75
CA LEU A 54 -11.36 -31.41 -17.08
C LEU A 54 -10.74 -30.44 -16.06
N TRP A 55 -10.63 -29.17 -16.42
CA TRP A 55 -10.10 -28.13 -15.54
C TRP A 55 -11.00 -27.87 -14.33
N LEU A 56 -12.32 -27.92 -14.51
CA LEU A 56 -13.28 -27.85 -13.42
C LEU A 56 -13.12 -29.05 -12.46
N CYS A 57 -12.97 -30.27 -13.00
CA CYS A 57 -12.73 -31.46 -12.18
C CYS A 57 -11.43 -31.36 -11.36
N VAL A 58 -10.34 -30.88 -11.96
CA VAL A 58 -9.05 -30.66 -11.25
C VAL A 58 -9.22 -29.64 -10.12
N ARG A 59 -9.95 -28.55 -10.35
CA ARG A 59 -10.22 -27.54 -9.31
C ARG A 59 -11.03 -28.10 -8.16
N VAL A 60 -12.08 -28.88 -8.45
CA VAL A 60 -12.91 -29.51 -7.41
C VAL A 60 -12.10 -30.51 -6.58
N LEU A 61 -11.25 -31.31 -7.24
CA LEU A 61 -10.34 -32.23 -6.54
C LEU A 61 -9.36 -31.48 -5.63
N PHE A 62 -8.76 -30.39 -6.11
CA PHE A 62 -7.86 -29.57 -5.30
C PHE A 62 -8.55 -28.99 -4.06
N ILE A 63 -9.76 -28.44 -4.22
CA ILE A 63 -10.56 -27.91 -3.10
C ILE A 63 -10.90 -29.03 -2.11
N ALA A 64 -11.33 -30.20 -2.57
CA ALA A 64 -11.64 -31.33 -1.71
C ALA A 64 -10.40 -31.79 -0.91
N THR A 65 -9.24 -31.87 -1.53
CA THR A 65 -7.99 -32.24 -0.84
C THR A 65 -7.57 -31.20 0.20
N ALA A 66 -7.74 -29.91 -0.08
CA ALA A 66 -7.43 -28.84 0.87
C ALA A 66 -8.37 -28.87 2.09
N VAL A 67 -9.66 -29.15 1.88
CA VAL A 67 -10.64 -29.30 2.96
C VAL A 67 -10.29 -30.50 3.84
N ILE A 68 -9.97 -31.66 3.25
CA ILE A 68 -9.56 -32.86 4.00
C ILE A 68 -8.30 -32.59 4.82
N ALA A 69 -7.29 -31.92 4.23
CA ALA A 69 -6.07 -31.55 4.93
C ALA A 69 -6.35 -30.62 6.13
N CYS A 70 -7.24 -29.64 5.97
CA CYS A 70 -7.64 -28.73 7.06
C CYS A 70 -8.29 -29.50 8.22
N PHE A 71 -9.23 -30.41 7.93
CA PHE A 71 -9.84 -31.25 8.96
C PHE A 71 -8.83 -32.16 9.67
N ALA A 72 -7.89 -32.74 8.93
CA ALA A 72 -6.81 -33.55 9.51
C ALA A 72 -5.91 -32.73 10.45
N SER A 73 -5.58 -31.48 10.08
CA SER A 73 -4.80 -30.58 10.94
C SER A 73 -5.54 -30.21 12.22
N VAL A 74 -6.84 -29.88 12.13
CA VAL A 74 -7.67 -29.59 13.32
C VAL A 74 -7.77 -30.81 14.23
N TRP A 75 -7.93 -32.00 13.65
CA TRP A 75 -7.97 -33.26 14.40
C TRP A 75 -6.65 -33.54 15.14
N LEU A 76 -5.51 -33.32 14.49
CA LEU A 76 -4.19 -33.47 15.14
C LEU A 76 -4.01 -32.49 16.29
N ILE A 77 -4.41 -31.22 16.13
CA ILE A 77 -4.38 -30.24 17.22
C ILE A 77 -5.24 -30.72 18.39
N HIS A 78 -6.44 -31.22 18.12
CA HIS A 78 -7.32 -31.76 19.16
C HIS A 78 -6.68 -32.93 19.91
N LEU A 79 -6.08 -33.90 19.20
CA LEU A 79 -5.36 -35.01 19.82
C LEU A 79 -4.19 -34.53 20.70
N THR A 80 -3.38 -33.59 20.22
CA THR A 80 -2.27 -33.04 21.02
C THR A 80 -2.74 -32.31 22.27
N SER A 81 -3.90 -31.65 22.21
CA SER A 81 -4.50 -30.99 23.37
C SER A 81 -4.99 -31.99 24.43
N LEU A 82 -5.49 -33.16 24.01
CA LEU A 82 -5.91 -34.22 24.94
C LEU A 82 -4.72 -34.83 25.67
N GLU A 83 -3.62 -35.12 24.96
CA GLU A 83 -2.37 -35.62 25.55
C GLU A 83 -1.77 -34.61 26.54
N LEU A 84 -1.78 -33.31 26.19
CA LEU A 84 -1.29 -32.26 27.09
C LEU A 84 -2.12 -32.17 28.38
N HIS A 85 -3.44 -32.38 28.27
CA HIS A 85 -4.33 -32.37 29.43
C HIS A 85 -4.07 -33.56 30.37
N GLN A 86 -3.80 -34.75 29.81
CA GLN A 86 -3.42 -35.93 30.60
C GLN A 86 -2.06 -35.72 31.30
N ALA A 87 -1.07 -35.17 30.59
CA ALA A 87 0.24 -34.88 31.17
C ALA A 87 0.17 -33.87 32.33
N ARG A 88 -0.68 -32.84 32.23
CA ARG A 88 -0.92 -31.90 33.33
C ARG A 88 -1.50 -32.57 34.58
N PHE A 89 -2.45 -33.48 34.41
CA PHE A 89 -3.06 -34.19 35.53
C PHE A 89 -2.03 -35.03 36.30
N ILE A 90 -1.12 -35.73 35.60
CA ILE A 90 -0.05 -36.50 36.24
C ILE A 90 0.91 -35.59 37.01
N LEU A 91 1.26 -34.42 36.46
CA LEU A 91 2.15 -33.47 37.14
C LEU A 91 1.52 -32.87 38.41
N GLU A 92 0.21 -32.60 38.39
CA GLU A 92 -0.52 -32.13 39.58
C GLU A 92 -0.57 -33.20 40.69
N ASP A 93 -0.72 -34.48 40.33
CA ASP A 93 -0.74 -35.60 41.27
C ASP A 93 0.63 -35.87 41.93
N VAL A 94 1.72 -35.70 41.16
CA VAL A 94 3.09 -35.74 41.71
C VAL A 94 3.34 -34.56 42.65
N ARG A 95 2.86 -33.36 42.29
CA ARG A 95 3.02 -32.16 43.11
C ARG A 95 2.25 -32.26 44.43
N SER A 96 1.01 -32.74 44.41
CA SER A 96 0.21 -32.94 45.62
C SER A 96 0.86 -33.98 46.55
N SER A 97 1.40 -35.07 46.00
CA SER A 97 2.12 -36.10 46.75
C SER A 97 3.41 -35.58 47.41
N SER A 98 4.17 -34.73 46.72
CA SER A 98 5.43 -34.15 47.23
C SER A 98 5.25 -33.11 48.34
N SER A 99 4.08 -32.49 48.44
CA SER A 99 3.79 -31.45 49.45
C SER A 99 3.50 -32.00 50.85
N SER A 100 3.49 -33.32 51.02
CA SER A 100 3.26 -33.98 52.31
C SER A 100 4.53 -34.28 53.12
N SER A 101 5.73 -33.93 52.61
CA SER A 101 7.01 -34.22 53.27
C SER A 101 8.00 -33.06 53.23
N SER A 102 7.68 -31.91 53.85
CA SER A 102 8.72 -30.95 54.26
C SER A 102 8.16 -29.96 55.28
N SER A 103 8.21 -30.34 56.55
CA SER A 103 8.23 -29.42 57.68
C SER A 103 9.68 -28.99 57.96
N ASP A 104 9.82 -27.70 58.32
CA ASP A 104 10.96 -26.99 58.90
C ASP A 104 12.11 -26.55 57.97
N CYS A 105 12.26 -25.23 57.75
CA CYS A 105 13.13 -24.36 58.57
C CYS A 105 13.22 -22.92 58.00
N SER A 106 13.34 -21.98 58.93
CA SER A 106 13.19 -20.52 58.91
C SER A 106 14.26 -19.67 58.18
N THR A 107 13.87 -18.40 57.89
CA THR A 107 14.65 -17.11 57.91
C THR A 107 15.86 -16.97 56.97
N GLU A 108 16.13 -15.86 56.26
CA GLU A 108 16.29 -14.48 56.72
C GLU A 108 16.43 -13.47 55.53
N SER A 109 16.05 -12.22 55.81
CA SER A 109 16.45 -10.89 55.28
C SER A 109 17.17 -10.63 53.93
N SER A 110 16.62 -9.64 53.21
CA SER A 110 17.21 -8.65 52.26
C SER A 110 18.44 -7.89 52.85
N PRO A 111 19.28 -7.14 52.08
CA PRO A 111 18.87 -6.15 51.06
C PRO A 111 19.82 -5.83 49.85
N ASN A 112 19.24 -5.09 48.90
CA ASN A 112 19.79 -4.10 47.94
C ASN A 112 21.29 -4.10 47.59
N SER A 113 21.62 -3.96 46.29
CA SER A 113 22.35 -2.78 45.80
C SER A 113 22.62 -2.72 44.28
N HIS A 114 22.71 -1.48 43.80
CA HIS A 114 23.48 -0.92 42.68
C HIS A 114 22.99 -0.97 41.22
N SER A 115 22.66 0.26 40.79
CA SER A 115 22.63 0.81 39.45
C SER A 115 23.96 0.68 38.70
N HIS A 116 23.90 0.30 37.42
CA HIS A 116 24.95 0.61 36.45
C HIS A 116 24.33 1.31 35.23
N SER A 117 24.75 2.57 35.08
CA SER A 117 24.66 3.37 33.86
C SER A 117 25.57 2.77 32.79
N HIS A 118 25.04 2.54 31.58
CA HIS A 118 25.84 2.22 30.42
C HIS A 118 25.89 3.44 29.49
N GLU A 119 27.09 3.99 29.41
CA GLU A 119 27.53 5.07 28.55
C GLU A 119 27.54 4.65 27.08
N THR A 120 27.26 5.63 26.24
CA THR A 120 27.41 5.69 24.79
C THR A 120 28.83 5.37 24.35
N ASP A 121 28.99 4.59 23.28
CA ASP A 121 29.80 4.97 22.11
C ASP A 121 29.90 3.83 21.07
N GLY A 122 29.90 4.23 19.80
CA GLY A 122 30.40 3.38 18.71
C GLY A 122 29.35 2.89 17.71
N LEU A 123 28.58 3.78 17.08
CA LEU A 123 27.87 3.40 15.86
C LEU A 123 28.84 3.35 14.69
N SER A 124 29.31 2.13 14.45
CA SER A 124 30.08 1.70 13.29
C SER A 124 29.49 2.23 11.99
N LYS A 125 30.38 2.74 11.14
CA LYS A 125 30.17 3.15 9.76
C LYS A 125 29.83 1.90 8.94
N SER A 126 28.58 1.45 9.02
CA SER A 126 28.07 0.32 8.26
C SER A 126 27.91 0.76 6.80
N THR A 127 28.72 0.17 5.94
CA THR A 127 28.57 0.15 4.49
C THR A 127 27.11 -0.16 4.15
N LEU A 128 26.39 0.85 3.62
CA LEU A 128 25.02 0.72 3.10
C LEU A 128 25.01 -0.23 1.89
N VAL A 129 24.95 -1.53 2.16
CA VAL A 129 24.28 -2.46 1.25
C VAL A 129 22.79 -2.12 1.37
N PRO A 130 22.05 -1.85 0.27
CA PRO A 130 20.61 -1.63 0.32
C PRO A 130 19.96 -2.89 0.91
N GLY A 131 19.72 -2.84 2.22
CA GLY A 131 19.17 -3.93 2.99
C GLY A 131 17.70 -4.03 2.65
N PHE A 132 17.37 -5.08 1.91
CA PHE A 132 16.00 -5.53 1.76
C PHE A 132 15.43 -5.77 3.18
N ILE A 133 14.44 -4.98 3.60
CA ILE A 133 13.74 -5.22 4.87
C ILE A 133 12.45 -5.97 4.51
N PRO A 134 12.34 -7.29 4.77
CA PRO A 134 11.07 -7.99 4.68
C PRO A 134 10.13 -7.37 5.72
N GLY A 135 9.04 -6.76 5.28
CA GLY A 135 8.06 -6.14 6.17
C GLY A 135 8.39 -4.71 6.59
N GLY A 136 8.33 -3.79 5.62
CA GLY A 136 8.00 -2.40 5.97
C GLY A 136 6.69 -2.31 6.78
N THR A 137 6.30 -1.13 7.23
CA THR A 137 5.09 -0.95 8.06
C THR A 137 3.82 -1.51 7.43
N LEU A 138 3.79 -1.66 6.11
CA LEU A 138 2.75 -2.36 5.38
C LEU A 138 3.18 -3.80 4.98
N PRO A 139 2.56 -4.86 5.55
CA PRO A 139 2.77 -6.23 5.09
C PRO A 139 1.98 -6.49 3.80
N VAL A 140 2.63 -6.32 2.64
CA VAL A 140 2.01 -6.54 1.33
C VAL A 140 2.58 -7.82 0.70
N PRO A 141 1.77 -8.88 0.49
CA PRO A 141 2.23 -10.09 -0.16
C PRO A 141 2.83 -9.81 -1.55
N GLY A 142 4.01 -10.38 -1.81
CA GLY A 142 4.70 -10.21 -3.10
C GLY A 142 5.46 -8.88 -3.26
N TYR A 143 5.55 -8.06 -2.21
CA TYR A 143 6.36 -6.83 -2.20
C TYR A 143 7.27 -6.78 -0.97
N GLY A 144 8.44 -6.14 -1.11
CA GLY A 144 9.33 -5.83 0.01
C GLY A 144 9.77 -4.38 0.02
N LEU A 145 9.99 -3.83 1.21
CA LEU A 145 10.40 -2.46 1.41
C LEU A 145 11.89 -2.31 1.03
N VAL A 146 12.18 -1.38 0.14
CA VAL A 146 13.55 -1.05 -0.26
C VAL A 146 13.99 0.30 0.29
N TYR A 147 13.10 1.29 0.27
CA TYR A 147 13.36 2.61 0.84
C TYR A 147 12.23 3.01 1.78
N ASN A 148 12.57 3.48 2.97
CA ASN A 148 11.60 3.97 3.95
C ASN A 148 11.41 5.49 3.83
N THR A 149 10.63 6.05 4.74
CA THR A 149 10.29 7.48 4.71
C THR A 149 11.46 8.43 4.93
N THR A 150 12.44 8.02 5.73
CA THR A 150 13.61 8.83 6.04
C THR A 150 14.59 8.88 4.87
N TYR A 151 14.48 7.97 3.90
CA TYR A 151 15.34 7.97 2.72
C TYR A 151 15.14 9.23 1.89
N CYS A 152 13.90 9.53 1.49
CA CYS A 152 13.68 10.71 0.67
C CYS A 152 13.75 11.99 1.50
N ASN A 153 13.16 12.05 2.69
CA ASN A 153 13.16 13.19 3.63
C ASN A 153 13.00 14.61 3.01
N GLY A 154 12.47 14.71 1.78
CA GLY A 154 12.61 15.91 0.97
C GLY A 154 11.81 17.12 1.44
N TRP A 155 10.96 16.94 2.43
CA TRP A 155 10.33 18.07 3.14
C TRP A 155 11.32 18.82 4.04
N ALA A 156 12.31 18.13 4.60
CA ALA A 156 13.35 18.72 5.43
C ALA A 156 14.59 19.10 4.62
N ASP A 157 14.94 18.28 3.61
CA ASP A 157 16.10 18.46 2.75
C ASP A 157 15.75 18.21 1.27
N PRO A 158 15.10 19.18 0.59
CA PRO A 158 14.68 19.03 -0.81
C PRO A 158 15.85 18.75 -1.77
N GLU A 159 16.97 19.43 -1.58
CA GLU A 159 18.13 19.29 -2.46
C GLU A 159 18.82 17.94 -2.26
N GLY A 160 19.02 17.50 -1.01
CA GLY A 160 19.55 16.17 -0.75
C GLY A 160 18.59 15.05 -1.20
N ALA A 161 17.27 15.26 -1.14
CA ALA A 161 16.30 14.32 -1.70
C ALA A 161 16.49 14.13 -3.20
N LYS A 162 16.64 15.22 -3.96
CA LYS A 162 16.95 15.17 -5.40
C LYS A 162 18.28 14.45 -5.67
N LEU A 163 19.32 14.74 -4.87
CA LEU A 163 20.62 14.07 -4.98
C LEU A 163 20.55 12.56 -4.71
N ARG A 164 19.58 12.11 -3.91
CA ARG A 164 19.29 10.69 -3.66
C ARG A 164 18.31 10.06 -4.66
N GLY A 165 17.98 10.76 -5.75
CA GLY A 165 17.07 10.24 -6.78
C GLY A 165 15.60 10.27 -6.38
N CYS A 166 15.21 11.12 -5.42
CA CYS A 166 13.80 11.34 -5.09
C CYS A 166 13.20 12.48 -5.90
N VAL A 167 11.93 12.32 -6.28
CA VAL A 167 11.15 13.28 -7.05
C VAL A 167 9.94 13.71 -6.22
N LEU A 168 9.65 15.01 -6.17
CA LEU A 168 8.39 15.50 -5.61
C LEU A 168 7.26 15.19 -6.59
N ASP A 169 6.42 14.23 -6.24
CA ASP A 169 5.32 13.76 -7.07
C ASP A 169 3.99 14.12 -6.40
N PRO A 170 3.33 15.23 -6.80
CA PRO A 170 2.06 15.65 -6.23
C PRO A 170 0.89 14.70 -6.52
N SER A 171 1.01 13.79 -7.50
CA SER A 171 0.00 12.74 -7.73
C SER A 171 0.07 11.62 -6.70
N GLN A 172 1.24 11.44 -6.10
CA GLN A 172 1.46 10.54 -4.96
C GLN A 172 1.54 11.31 -3.62
N GLY A 173 1.49 12.64 -3.69
CA GLY A 173 1.37 13.57 -2.58
C GLY A 173 2.61 13.71 -1.69
N GLY A 174 3.79 13.43 -2.24
CA GLY A 174 5.06 13.55 -1.51
C GLY A 174 6.31 13.32 -2.35
N TRP A 175 7.45 13.22 -1.65
CA TRP A 175 8.73 12.88 -2.24
C TRP A 175 8.84 11.37 -2.40
N ILE A 176 9.00 10.89 -3.63
CA ILE A 176 9.00 9.47 -4.00
C ILE A 176 10.34 9.10 -4.61
N HIS A 177 10.87 7.94 -4.25
CA HIS A 177 12.07 7.40 -4.89
C HIS A 177 11.83 7.11 -6.38
N GLU A 178 12.80 7.36 -7.27
CA GLU A 178 12.67 7.17 -8.72
C GLU A 178 12.17 5.78 -9.16
N LEU A 179 12.50 4.73 -8.40
CA LEU A 179 12.02 3.35 -8.66
C LEU A 179 10.51 3.19 -8.48
N CYS A 180 9.90 4.00 -7.61
CA CYS A 180 8.46 4.02 -7.33
C CYS A 180 7.73 5.19 -7.99
N HIS A 181 8.45 6.02 -8.74
CA HIS A 181 7.91 7.15 -9.48
C HIS A 181 7.63 6.75 -10.94
N ASP A 182 6.51 7.22 -11.49
CA ASP A 182 6.18 7.11 -12.91
C ASP A 182 6.21 8.50 -13.57
N PRO A 183 7.26 8.82 -14.34
CA PRO A 183 7.44 10.16 -14.91
C PRO A 183 6.41 10.47 -16.00
N ALA A 184 5.92 9.47 -16.74
CA ALA A 184 4.90 9.68 -17.76
C ALA A 184 3.56 10.04 -17.09
N LEU A 185 3.20 9.32 -16.03
CA LEU A 185 2.00 9.58 -15.27
C LEU A 185 2.07 10.95 -14.57
N LEU A 186 3.20 11.32 -13.96
CA LEU A 186 3.35 12.67 -13.40
C LEU A 186 3.22 13.76 -14.49
N ALA A 187 3.81 13.55 -15.67
CA ALA A 187 3.70 14.51 -16.76
C ALA A 187 2.24 14.71 -17.24
N GLU A 188 1.39 13.68 -17.14
CA GLU A 188 -0.05 13.82 -17.35
C GLU A 188 -0.74 14.57 -16.22
N TRP A 189 -0.40 14.26 -14.97
CA TRP A 189 -0.95 14.91 -13.78
C TRP A 189 -0.72 16.42 -13.80
N LEU A 190 0.50 16.85 -14.14
CA LEU A 190 0.87 18.28 -14.19
C LEU A 190 0.13 19.06 -15.30
N LYS A 191 -0.49 18.39 -16.27
CA LYS A 191 -1.33 19.02 -17.30
C LYS A 191 -2.77 19.23 -16.85
N MET A 192 -3.16 18.65 -15.71
CA MET A 192 -4.49 18.84 -15.17
C MET A 192 -4.69 20.31 -14.76
N PRO A 193 -5.89 20.87 -14.97
CA PRO A 193 -6.14 22.25 -14.58
C PRO A 193 -6.11 22.41 -13.05
N ASP A 194 -6.05 23.67 -12.61
CA ASP A 194 -6.09 24.02 -11.19
C ASP A 194 -7.37 23.46 -10.53
N PHE A 195 -7.20 22.65 -9.49
CA PHE A 195 -8.28 22.07 -8.72
C PHE A 195 -8.88 23.02 -7.67
N GLY A 196 -8.29 24.21 -7.51
CA GLY A 196 -8.66 25.20 -6.51
C GLY A 196 -8.24 24.75 -5.13
N TRP A 197 -7.17 25.34 -4.60
CA TRP A 197 -6.61 24.99 -3.30
C TRP A 197 -6.83 26.08 -2.27
N TYR A 198 -7.07 25.69 -1.02
CA TYR A 198 -7.41 26.61 0.04
C TYR A 198 -6.76 26.21 1.37
N HIS A 199 -6.13 27.16 2.05
CA HIS A 199 -5.79 27.06 3.47
C HIS A 199 -7.00 27.54 4.30
N GLU A 200 -7.39 26.78 5.33
CA GLU A 200 -8.53 27.09 6.22
C GLU A 200 -9.86 27.36 5.47
N ARG A 201 -10.06 26.74 4.30
CA ARG A 201 -11.23 26.94 3.41
C ARG A 201 -11.46 28.39 2.93
N LYS A 202 -10.50 29.30 3.13
CA LYS A 202 -10.67 30.75 2.85
C LYS A 202 -9.56 31.30 1.96
N HIS A 203 -8.32 30.92 2.23
CA HIS A 203 -7.16 31.51 1.58
C HIS A 203 -6.76 30.69 0.37
N ARG A 204 -7.03 31.19 -0.85
CA ARG A 204 -6.68 30.47 -2.08
C ARG A 204 -5.16 30.34 -2.20
N ILE A 205 -4.71 29.15 -2.53
CA ILE A 205 -3.31 28.81 -2.79
C ILE A 205 -3.19 28.46 -4.28
N PRO A 206 -2.23 29.05 -5.00
CA PRO A 206 -1.87 28.60 -6.33
C PRO A 206 -1.38 27.13 -6.33
N GLN A 207 -1.89 26.31 -7.25
CA GLN A 207 -1.56 24.88 -7.34
C GLN A 207 -0.08 24.62 -7.65
N ASP A 208 0.54 25.48 -8.44
CA ASP A 208 1.97 25.46 -8.77
C ASP A 208 2.87 25.62 -7.54
N ARG A 209 2.46 26.42 -6.54
CA ARG A 209 3.18 26.51 -5.26
C ARG A 209 3.17 25.18 -4.52
N LEU A 210 2.02 24.51 -4.48
CA LEU A 210 1.90 23.20 -3.82
C LEU A 210 2.74 22.13 -4.52
N TRP A 211 2.75 22.14 -5.85
CA TRP A 211 3.60 21.24 -6.64
C TRP A 211 5.10 21.52 -6.49
N ALA A 212 5.48 22.75 -6.17
CA ALA A 212 6.85 23.11 -5.82
C ALA A 212 7.21 22.76 -4.36
N GLY A 213 6.27 22.24 -3.57
CA GLY A 213 6.45 21.93 -2.16
C GLY A 213 6.35 23.14 -1.23
N ASP A 214 5.96 24.30 -1.74
CA ASP A 214 5.72 25.53 -0.98
C ASP A 214 4.29 25.51 -0.40
N ILE A 215 4.15 24.78 0.70
CA ILE A 215 2.88 24.58 1.40
C ILE A 215 2.78 25.61 2.54
N PRO A 216 1.76 26.50 2.56
CA PRO A 216 1.50 27.37 3.70
C PRO A 216 1.31 26.56 4.99
N GLY A 217 2.02 26.92 6.05
CA GLY A 217 2.02 26.15 7.32
C GLY A 217 2.98 24.95 7.33
N GLY A 218 3.58 24.61 6.19
CA GLY A 218 4.52 23.50 6.04
C GLY A 218 3.84 22.15 5.72
N PRO A 219 4.64 21.08 5.62
CA PRO A 219 4.14 19.71 5.44
C PRO A 219 3.15 19.35 6.54
N LEU A 220 2.23 18.42 6.27
CA LEU A 220 1.17 17.99 7.20
C LEU A 220 0.10 19.05 7.50
N THR A 221 0.14 20.20 6.83
CA THR A 221 -0.92 21.19 6.93
C THR A 221 -2.18 20.72 6.20
N GLU A 222 -3.34 20.88 6.86
CA GLU A 222 -4.63 20.61 6.24
C GLU A 222 -4.97 21.65 5.17
N LEU A 223 -5.08 21.18 3.94
CA LEU A 223 -5.53 21.94 2.79
C LEU A 223 -6.91 21.47 2.36
N TYR A 224 -7.60 22.32 1.59
CA TYR A 224 -8.90 22.02 1.05
C TYR A 224 -8.90 22.21 -0.45
N THR A 225 -9.51 21.29 -1.19
CA THR A 225 -9.62 21.35 -2.64
C THR A 225 -10.91 20.73 -3.13
N SER A 226 -11.24 20.90 -4.41
CA SER A 226 -12.44 20.34 -5.01
C SER A 226 -12.47 18.81 -4.93
N GLN A 227 -13.64 18.22 -4.74
CA GLN A 227 -13.87 16.77 -4.81
C GLN A 227 -13.32 16.17 -6.11
N ASN A 228 -13.32 16.95 -7.20
CA ASN A 228 -12.71 16.53 -8.47
C ASN A 228 -11.21 16.19 -8.35
N PHE A 229 -10.44 16.89 -7.50
CA PHE A 229 -9.06 16.51 -7.20
C PHE A 229 -8.98 15.06 -6.70
N HIS A 230 -9.80 14.68 -5.71
CA HIS A 230 -9.78 13.33 -5.17
C HIS A 230 -10.18 12.28 -6.20
N ILE A 231 -11.17 12.57 -7.05
CA ILE A 231 -11.57 11.66 -8.12
C ILE A 231 -10.38 11.41 -9.06
N GLN A 232 -9.68 12.47 -9.48
CA GLN A 232 -8.53 12.35 -10.37
C GLN A 232 -7.35 11.67 -9.67
N HIS A 233 -7.06 12.02 -8.41
CA HIS A 233 -6.06 11.36 -7.57
C HIS A 233 -6.28 9.84 -7.53
N CYS A 234 -7.51 9.42 -7.23
CA CYS A 234 -7.86 7.99 -7.16
C CYS A 234 -7.67 7.29 -8.52
N LYS A 235 -8.05 7.94 -9.63
CA LYS A 235 -7.79 7.41 -10.98
C LYS A 235 -6.29 7.24 -11.25
N PHE A 236 -5.47 8.20 -10.85
CA PHE A 236 -4.03 8.16 -11.05
C PHE A 236 -3.36 7.08 -10.20
N VAL A 237 -3.71 6.95 -8.92
CA VAL A 237 -3.21 5.88 -8.05
C VAL A 237 -3.59 4.50 -8.59
N MET A 238 -4.82 4.33 -9.09
CA MET A 238 -5.26 3.08 -9.74
C MET A 238 -4.45 2.78 -11.01
N ARG A 239 -4.22 3.78 -11.86
CA ARG A 239 -3.39 3.63 -13.07
C ARG A 239 -1.95 3.26 -12.72
N LEU A 240 -1.35 3.91 -11.73
CA LEU A 240 -0.01 3.60 -11.24
C LEU A 240 0.08 2.12 -10.81
N ARG A 241 -0.90 1.64 -10.05
CA ARG A 241 -0.98 0.25 -9.60
C ARG A 241 -1.11 -0.73 -10.78
N ILE A 242 -1.96 -0.42 -11.76
CA ILE A 242 -2.12 -1.24 -12.98
C ILE A 242 -0.81 -1.29 -13.77
N LYS A 243 -0.18 -0.14 -14.02
CA LYS A 243 1.10 -0.07 -14.73
C LYS A 243 2.19 -0.87 -14.01
N ASN A 244 2.27 -0.78 -12.68
CA ASN A 244 3.26 -1.55 -11.93
C ASN A 244 3.02 -3.06 -11.99
N GLY A 245 1.75 -3.51 -12.08
CA GLY A 245 1.44 -4.93 -12.33
C GLY A 245 2.06 -5.47 -13.62
N MET A 246 2.40 -4.60 -14.58
CA MET A 246 3.06 -4.94 -15.84
C MET A 246 4.59 -4.74 -15.79
N ARG A 247 5.14 -4.09 -14.76
CA ARG A 247 6.57 -3.74 -14.66
C ARG A 247 7.22 -4.45 -13.46
N LYS A 248 8.07 -5.44 -13.74
CA LYS A 248 8.77 -6.21 -12.67
C LYS A 248 9.96 -5.48 -12.03
N ASN A 249 10.46 -4.42 -12.66
CA ASN A 249 11.63 -3.65 -12.24
C ASN A 249 11.27 -2.28 -11.64
N ARG A 250 10.00 -2.06 -11.32
CA ARG A 250 9.50 -0.83 -10.70
C ARG A 250 8.78 -1.19 -9.40
N GLY A 251 8.83 -0.26 -8.47
CA GLY A 251 8.16 -0.38 -7.20
C GLY A 251 6.87 0.43 -7.16
N LEU A 252 6.15 0.30 -6.07
CA LEU A 252 5.02 1.15 -5.72
C LEU A 252 5.30 1.89 -4.42
N GLY A 253 4.83 3.14 -4.37
CA GLY A 253 4.72 3.86 -3.12
C GLY A 253 3.67 3.23 -2.20
N TYR A 254 3.76 3.51 -0.90
CA TYR A 254 2.79 3.06 0.11
C TYR A 254 1.33 3.28 -0.33
N ILE A 255 1.03 4.46 -0.89
CA ILE A 255 -0.33 4.88 -1.27
C ILE A 255 -1.04 3.94 -2.25
N ALA A 256 -0.29 3.30 -3.15
CA ALA A 256 -0.83 2.38 -4.15
C ALA A 256 -0.93 0.94 -3.64
N LEU A 257 -0.39 0.66 -2.45
CA LEU A 257 -0.38 -0.65 -1.82
C LEU A 257 -1.27 -0.73 -0.58
N ASP A 258 -1.49 0.39 0.12
CA ASP A 258 -2.27 0.43 1.35
C ASP A 258 -3.74 0.03 1.13
N PRO A 259 -4.23 -1.05 1.75
CA PRO A 259 -5.60 -1.51 1.53
C PRO A 259 -6.66 -0.48 1.93
N GLY A 260 -6.42 0.31 2.99
CA GLY A 260 -7.34 1.34 3.45
C GLY A 260 -7.48 2.45 2.42
N HIS A 261 -6.36 2.94 1.89
CA HIS A 261 -6.29 3.96 0.86
C HIS A 261 -6.88 3.46 -0.46
N MET A 262 -6.60 2.21 -0.83
CA MET A 262 -7.18 1.61 -2.04
C MET A 262 -8.70 1.43 -1.93
N ASN A 263 -9.20 1.02 -0.76
CA ASN A 263 -10.65 0.95 -0.52
C ASN A 263 -11.30 2.33 -0.56
N HIS A 264 -10.67 3.34 0.07
CA HIS A 264 -11.10 4.73 -0.04
C HIS A 264 -11.20 5.19 -1.51
N CYS A 265 -10.22 4.85 -2.33
CA CYS A 265 -10.24 5.16 -3.76
C CYS A 265 -11.44 4.50 -4.47
N VAL A 266 -11.70 3.21 -4.19
CA VAL A 266 -12.84 2.49 -4.78
C VAL A 266 -14.16 3.12 -4.35
N GLU A 267 -14.33 3.41 -3.06
CA GLU A 267 -15.52 4.06 -2.53
C GLU A 267 -15.75 5.42 -3.20
N LEU A 268 -14.70 6.23 -3.32
CA LEU A 268 -14.80 7.57 -3.91
C LEU A 268 -15.12 7.53 -5.41
N LEU A 269 -14.60 6.53 -6.13
CA LEU A 269 -14.88 6.33 -7.56
C LEU A 269 -16.25 5.70 -7.84
N THR A 270 -16.84 4.99 -6.88
CA THR A 270 -18.13 4.31 -7.02
C THR A 270 -19.27 5.01 -6.30
N ALA A 271 -18.98 6.00 -5.47
CA ALA A 271 -19.97 6.79 -4.76
C ALA A 271 -20.95 7.45 -5.75
N PRO A 272 -22.25 7.52 -5.40
CA PRO A 272 -23.24 8.26 -6.18
C PRO A 272 -22.81 9.73 -6.31
N LYS A 273 -23.18 10.36 -7.43
CA LYS A 273 -22.74 11.72 -7.84
C LYS A 273 -22.57 12.68 -6.65
N THR A 274 -21.33 12.85 -6.22
CA THR A 274 -20.92 13.91 -5.29
C THR A 274 -20.80 15.21 -6.07
N ASP A 275 -21.03 16.36 -5.42
CA ASP A 275 -20.80 17.64 -6.06
C ASP A 275 -19.29 17.79 -6.31
N PRO A 276 -18.82 17.83 -7.58
CA PRO A 276 -17.40 17.90 -7.89
C PRO A 276 -16.73 19.16 -7.33
N LYS A 277 -17.51 20.16 -6.92
CA LYS A 277 -17.04 21.43 -6.35
C LYS A 277 -16.98 21.42 -4.82
N GLU A 278 -17.50 20.38 -4.18
CA GLU A 278 -17.43 20.28 -2.72
C GLU A 278 -15.97 20.33 -2.26
N LEU A 279 -15.69 21.13 -1.23
CA LEU A 279 -14.35 21.25 -0.68
C LEU A 279 -14.06 20.10 0.27
N THR A 280 -13.17 19.25 -0.18
CA THR A 280 -12.65 18.09 0.52
C THR A 280 -11.27 18.37 1.11
N LYS A 281 -10.94 17.65 2.20
CA LYS A 281 -9.69 17.83 2.91
C LYS A 281 -8.58 17.00 2.29
N VAL A 282 -7.41 17.61 2.17
CA VAL A 282 -6.16 17.03 1.72
C VAL A 282 -5.07 17.37 2.74
N ILE A 283 -4.13 16.45 2.97
CA ILE A 283 -2.92 16.76 3.76
C ILE A 283 -1.68 16.30 2.97
N PHE A 284 -0.91 17.25 2.43
CA PHE A 284 0.34 16.95 1.71
C PHE A 284 1.43 16.44 2.66
N GLY A 285 2.21 15.45 2.20
CA GLY A 285 3.16 14.72 3.03
C GLY A 285 2.55 13.51 3.78
N THR A 286 1.23 13.35 3.69
CA THR A 286 0.43 12.26 4.30
C THR A 286 -0.58 11.65 3.32
N PHE A 287 -0.48 11.96 2.04
CA PHE A 287 -1.36 11.35 1.04
C PHE A 287 -1.17 9.83 1.06
N GLY A 288 -2.14 9.13 1.64
CA GLY A 288 -2.00 7.75 2.08
C GLY A 288 -2.86 7.34 3.29
N GLY A 289 -3.67 8.22 3.89
CA GLY A 289 -4.66 7.77 4.87
C GLY A 289 -5.16 8.90 5.78
N GLY A 290 -6.39 8.76 6.27
CA GLY A 290 -7.05 9.74 7.14
C GLY A 290 -6.34 10.00 8.48
N ILE A 291 -7.03 10.77 9.32
CA ILE A 291 -6.65 11.41 10.59
C ILE A 291 -6.00 10.54 11.70
N SER A 292 -5.53 9.33 11.41
CA SER A 292 -4.82 8.46 12.35
C SER A 292 -3.61 7.80 11.70
N GLY A 293 -2.59 8.61 11.40
CA GLY A 293 -1.21 8.16 11.19
C GLY A 293 -0.77 8.06 9.73
N PHE A 294 0.56 8.05 9.57
CA PHE A 294 1.32 7.63 8.38
C PHE A 294 1.79 8.73 7.41
N GLY A 295 2.95 9.30 7.74
CA GLY A 295 3.84 10.00 6.80
C GLY A 295 4.62 9.05 5.88
N LEU A 296 3.96 8.01 5.35
CA LEU A 296 4.58 6.89 4.61
C LEU A 296 4.62 7.05 3.09
N ALA A 297 4.17 8.20 2.56
CA ALA A 297 4.12 8.43 1.11
C ALA A 297 5.47 8.21 0.41
N SER A 298 6.58 8.47 1.12
CA SER A 298 7.95 8.29 0.63
C SER A 298 8.51 6.85 0.70
N GLU A 299 7.76 5.89 1.26
CA GLU A 299 8.18 4.49 1.23
C GLU A 299 8.09 3.92 -0.18
N CYS A 300 9.07 3.10 -0.55
CA CYS A 300 9.15 2.46 -1.86
C CYS A 300 9.28 0.95 -1.71
N TYR A 301 8.31 0.23 -2.27
CA TYR A 301 8.19 -1.21 -2.20
C TYR A 301 8.41 -1.83 -3.56
N MET A 302 9.34 -2.78 -3.66
CA MET A 302 9.64 -3.50 -4.90
C MET A 302 8.96 -4.88 -4.91
N PRO A 303 8.53 -5.38 -6.08
CA PRO A 303 8.05 -6.75 -6.22
C PRO A 303 9.12 -7.76 -5.78
N LEU A 304 8.70 -8.75 -5.00
CA LEU A 304 9.48 -9.94 -4.67
C LEU A 304 9.48 -10.87 -5.89
N LEU A 305 10.66 -11.09 -6.47
CA LEU A 305 10.87 -12.03 -7.58
C LEU A 305 10.95 -13.48 -7.11
#